data_AF-A0AA85AIL8-F1
#
_entry.id   AF-A0AA85AIL8-F1
#
_cell.length_a   1.000
_cell.length_b   1.000
_cell.length_c   1.000
_cell.angle_alpha   90.00
_cell.angle_beta   90.00
_cell.angle_gamma   90.00
#
_symmetry.space_group_name_H-M   'P 1'
#
loop_
_entity.id
_entity.type
_entity.pdbx_description
1 polymer ?
#
loop_
_entity_poly.entity_id
_entity_poly.type
_entity_poly.pdbx_seq_one_letter_code
_entity_poly.pdbx_strand_id
1 'polypeptide(L)'
;MSDARRRATNRQAAERCRRSKVAARDELAERLADLRLQRQALNKRLVKARQRKRDTRDNLTEEQNRLLHMLHDSNGCTLKPSDWRIHLTTEDEIVVVSVGH
;
A
#
# COMPACT_ATOMS: atom_id res chain seq x y z
N MET A 1 -47.29 29.37 -39.13
CA MET A 1 -46.28 28.31 -39.42
C MET A 1 -45.03 28.32 -38.52
N SER A 2 -44.94 29.16 -37.47
CA SER A 2 -43.75 29.28 -36.59
C SER A 2 -43.69 28.22 -35.47
N ASP A 3 -44.82 27.93 -34.82
CA ASP A 3 -44.82 27.12 -33.59
C ASP A 3 -44.57 25.63 -33.79
N ALA A 4 -44.94 25.06 -34.94
CA ALA A 4 -44.67 23.66 -35.24
C ALA A 4 -43.17 23.40 -35.40
N ARG A 5 -42.46 24.33 -36.06
CA ARG A 5 -41.00 24.27 -36.23
C ARG A 5 -40.30 24.44 -34.88
N ARG A 6 -40.69 25.42 -34.06
CA ARG A 6 -40.14 25.63 -32.71
C ARG A 6 -40.34 24.39 -31.83
N ARG A 7 -41.52 23.77 -31.84
CA ARG A 7 -41.80 22.53 -31.11
C ARG A 7 -41.00 21.33 -31.62
N ALA A 8 -40.70 21.26 -32.91
CA ALA A 8 -39.83 20.22 -33.46
C ALA A 8 -38.37 20.40 -33.01
N THR A 9 -37.84 21.62 -33.06
CA THR A 9 -36.49 21.96 -32.58
C THR A 9 -36.33 21.68 -31.09
N ASN A 10 -37.30 22.08 -30.26
CA ASN A 10 -37.27 21.80 -28.82
C ASN A 10 -37.29 20.30 -28.52
N ARG A 11 -38.09 19.51 -29.26
CA ARG A 11 -38.08 18.04 -29.13
C ARG A 11 -36.71 17.46 -29.45
N GLN A 12 -36.07 17.91 -30.53
CA GLN A 12 -34.73 17.46 -30.89
C GLN A 12 -33.66 17.91 -29.88
N ALA A 13 -33.78 19.11 -29.33
CA ALA A 13 -32.86 19.61 -28.30
C ALA A 13 -32.98 18.82 -27.00
N ALA A 14 -34.22 18.55 -26.55
CA ALA A 14 -34.48 17.71 -25.38
C ALA A 14 -33.95 16.29 -25.59
N GLU A 15 -34.14 15.71 -26.77
CA GLU A 15 -33.60 14.39 -27.10
C GLU A 15 -32.07 14.36 -27.08
N ARG A 16 -31.41 15.36 -27.65
CA ARG A 16 -29.94 15.50 -27.59
C ARG A 16 -29.45 15.64 -26.14
N CYS A 17 -30.14 16.44 -25.32
CA CYS A 17 -29.81 16.60 -23.91
C CYS A 17 -29.92 15.26 -23.16
N ARG A 18 -31.01 14.50 -23.37
CA ARG A 18 -31.17 13.16 -22.77
C ARG A 18 -30.06 12.20 -23.20
N ARG A 19 -29.73 12.15 -24.49
CA ARG A 19 -28.64 11.31 -25.01
C ARG A 19 -27.29 11.67 -24.40
N SER A 20 -26.96 12.97 -24.35
CA SER A 20 -25.72 13.44 -23.74
C SER A 20 -25.64 13.10 -22.24
N LYS A 21 -26.75 13.24 -21.50
CA LYS A 21 -26.82 12.85 -20.08
C LYS A 21 -26.59 11.36 -19.89
N VAL A 22 -27.19 10.51 -20.73
CA VAL A 22 -26.99 9.06 -20.67
C VAL A 22 -25.54 8.70 -20.99
N ALA A 23 -24.98 9.26 -22.06
CA ALA A 23 -23.58 9.02 -22.43
C ALA A 23 -22.61 9.41 -21.30
N ALA A 24 -22.80 10.58 -20.68
CA ALA A 24 -21.98 11.02 -19.56
C ALA A 24 -22.13 10.12 -18.33
N ARG A 25 -23.36 9.64 -18.04
CA ARG A 25 -23.58 8.67 -16.97
C ARG A 25 -22.83 7.36 -17.23
N ASP A 26 -22.90 6.86 -18.45
CA ASP A 26 -22.30 5.58 -18.82
C ASP A 26 -20.76 5.68 -18.78
N GLU A 27 -20.19 6.78 -19.27
CA GLU A 27 -18.75 7.07 -19.15
C GLU A 27 -18.30 7.14 -17.68
N LEU A 28 -19.06 7.81 -16.80
CA LEU A 28 -18.75 7.86 -15.38
C LEU A 28 -18.86 6.48 -14.71
N ALA A 29 -19.82 5.65 -15.14
CA ALA A 29 -19.96 4.29 -14.64
C ALA A 29 -18.76 3.41 -15.03
N GLU A 30 -18.28 3.52 -16.27
CA GLU A 30 -17.08 2.84 -16.74
C GLU A 30 -15.83 3.29 -15.99
N ARG A 31 -15.62 4.60 -15.84
CA ARG A 31 -14.51 5.16 -15.05
C ARG A 31 -14.55 4.68 -13.60
N LEU A 32 -15.72 4.62 -12.99
CA LEU A 32 -15.88 4.10 -11.62
C LEU A 32 -15.55 2.61 -11.53
N ALA A 33 -15.94 1.82 -12.53
CA ALA A 33 -15.62 0.39 -12.59
C ALA A 33 -14.10 0.18 -12.70
N ASP A 34 -13.43 0.93 -13.57
CA ASP A 34 -11.97 0.87 -13.71
C ASP A 34 -11.24 1.27 -12.42
N LEU A 35 -11.63 2.39 -11.81
CA LEU A 35 -11.05 2.83 -10.53
C LEU A 35 -11.25 1.80 -9.41
N ARG A 36 -12.37 1.07 -9.40
CA ARG A 36 -12.60 -0.03 -8.44
C ARG A 36 -11.64 -1.19 -8.68
N LEU A 37 -11.38 -1.57 -9.94
CA LEU A 37 -10.41 -2.60 -10.29
C LEU A 37 -8.99 -2.18 -9.90
N GLN A 38 -8.59 -0.94 -10.23
CA GLN A 38 -7.29 -0.40 -9.84
C GLN A 38 -7.10 -0.40 -8.32
N ARG A 39 -8.11 0.04 -7.56
CA ARG A 39 -8.09 -0.01 -6.08
C ARG A 39 -7.90 -1.42 -5.56
N GLN A 40 -8.59 -2.41 -6.12
CA GLN A 40 -8.43 -3.81 -5.73
C GLN A 40 -7.01 -4.32 -6.02
N ALA A 41 -6.45 -4.01 -7.19
CA ALA A 41 -5.09 -4.38 -7.55
C ALA A 41 -4.04 -3.74 -6.63
N LEU A 42 -4.19 -2.45 -6.31
CA LEU A 42 -3.33 -1.74 -5.37
C LEU A 42 -3.42 -2.32 -3.96
N ASN A 43 -4.63 -2.64 -3.48
CA ASN A 43 -4.80 -3.29 -2.18
C ASN A 43 -4.09 -4.65 -2.11
N LYS A 44 -4.19 -5.47 -3.16
CA LYS A 44 -3.47 -6.75 -3.24
C LYS A 44 -1.94 -6.54 -3.18
N ARG A 45 -1.43 -5.54 -3.90
CA ARG A 45 0.00 -5.16 -3.86
C ARG A 45 0.43 -4.69 -2.47
N LEU A 46 -0.37 -3.85 -1.83
CA LEU A 46 -0.11 -3.32 -0.50
C LEU A 46 -0.04 -4.45 0.55
N VAL A 47 -0.98 -5.39 0.50
CA VAL A 47 -0.98 -6.56 1.41
C VAL A 47 0.29 -7.39 1.21
N LYS A 48 0.65 -7.70 -0.03
CA LYS A 48 1.90 -8.44 -0.33
C LYS A 48 3.15 -7.69 0.13
N ALA A 49 3.21 -6.37 -0.07
CA ALA A 49 4.33 -5.55 0.38
C ALA A 49 4.44 -5.52 1.91
N ARG A 50 3.31 -5.41 2.62
CA ARG A 50 3.26 -5.50 4.09
C ARG A 50 3.71 -6.86 4.59
N GLN A 51 3.28 -7.94 3.92
CA GLN A 51 3.71 -9.29 4.29
C GLN A 51 5.22 -9.44 4.11
N ARG A 52 5.77 -9.09 2.94
CA ARG A 52 7.23 -9.11 2.70
C ARG A 52 8.00 -8.30 3.73
N LYS A 53 7.52 -7.10 4.08
CA LYS A 53 8.16 -6.26 5.12
C LYS A 53 8.18 -6.97 6.48
N ARG A 54 7.09 -7.67 6.84
CA ARG A 54 7.03 -8.47 8.08
C ARG A 54 8.01 -9.63 8.01
N ASP A 55 7.96 -10.42 6.94
CA ASP A 55 8.83 -11.59 6.75
C ASP A 55 10.31 -11.19 6.81
N THR A 56 10.72 -10.11 6.10
CA THR A 56 12.10 -9.61 6.14
C THR A 56 12.50 -9.14 7.54
N ARG A 57 11.61 -8.45 8.26
CA ARG A 57 11.88 -8.00 9.63
C ARG A 57 12.01 -9.19 10.58
N ASP A 58 11.14 -10.17 10.45
CA ASP A 58 11.09 -11.35 11.31
C ASP A 58 12.35 -12.21 11.08
N ASN A 59 12.74 -12.41 9.82
CA ASN A 59 14.01 -13.05 9.45
C ASN A 59 15.22 -12.27 10.01
N LEU A 60 15.24 -10.94 9.87
CA LEU A 60 16.32 -10.12 10.42
C LEU A 60 16.40 -10.27 11.95
N THR A 61 15.25 -10.26 12.62
CA THR A 61 15.19 -10.43 14.08
C THR A 61 15.68 -11.81 14.49
N GLU A 62 15.32 -12.85 13.74
CA GLU A 62 15.78 -14.21 14.00
C GLU A 62 17.30 -14.32 13.83
N GLU A 63 17.87 -13.77 12.77
CA GLU A 63 19.32 -13.75 12.55
C GLU A 63 20.05 -12.93 13.62
N GLN A 64 19.50 -11.77 14.01
CA GLN A 64 20.06 -10.99 15.12
C GLN A 64 20.07 -11.78 16.44
N ASN A 65 18.98 -12.49 16.75
CA ASN A 65 18.92 -13.33 17.95
C ASN A 65 19.91 -14.50 17.88
N ARG A 66 20.06 -15.14 16.72
CA ARG A 66 21.06 -16.20 16.49
C ARG A 66 22.47 -15.69 16.75
N LEU A 67 22.82 -14.52 16.20
CA LEU A 67 24.12 -13.89 16.41
C LEU A 67 24.35 -13.55 17.88
N LEU A 68 23.37 -12.96 18.57
CA LEU A 68 23.47 -12.69 20.00
C LEU A 68 23.71 -13.96 20.81
N HIS A 69 23.05 -15.07 20.47
CA HIS A 69 23.25 -16.35 21.13
C HIS A 69 24.63 -16.97 20.93
N MET A 70 25.38 -16.55 19.90
CA MET A 70 26.77 -16.97 19.69
C MET A 70 27.76 -16.12 20.50
N LEU A 71 27.34 -14.94 20.97
CA LEU A 71 28.17 -14.01 21.71
C LEU A 71 27.99 -14.22 23.22
N HIS A 72 29.10 -14.05 23.94
CA HIS A 72 29.15 -14.22 25.38
C HIS A 72 29.76 -12.97 26.03
N ASP A 73 29.27 -12.61 27.20
CA ASP A 73 29.86 -11.55 28.01
C ASP A 73 31.18 -11.99 28.66
N SER A 74 31.80 -11.09 29.42
CA SER A 74 33.04 -11.36 30.16
C SER A 74 32.91 -12.47 31.22
N ASN A 75 31.67 -12.81 31.60
CA ASN A 75 31.36 -13.86 32.58
C ASN A 75 31.02 -15.20 31.89
N GLY A 76 31.13 -15.27 30.56
CA GLY A 76 30.77 -16.45 29.77
C GLY A 76 29.26 -16.67 29.64
N CYS A 77 28.44 -15.68 30.00
CA CYS A 77 26.99 -15.74 29.84
C CYS A 77 26.58 -15.29 28.45
N THR A 78 25.67 -16.02 27.81
CA THR A 78 25.16 -15.70 26.48
C THR A 78 24.38 -14.39 26.47
N LEU A 79 24.60 -13.54 25.46
CA LEU A 79 23.87 -12.28 25.31
C LEU A 79 22.40 -12.55 24.97
N LYS A 80 21.50 -11.95 25.76
CA LYS A 80 20.05 -12.11 25.58
C LYS A 80 19.46 -10.97 24.74
N PRO A 81 18.52 -11.26 23.83
CA PRO A 81 17.82 -10.22 23.05
C PRO A 81 17.02 -9.20 23.87
N SER A 82 16.71 -9.50 25.14
CA SER A 82 16.05 -8.56 26.06
C SER A 82 16.95 -7.40 26.45
N ASP A 83 18.25 -7.65 26.57
CA ASP A 83 19.22 -6.74 27.19
C ASP A 83 20.24 -6.23 26.16
N TRP A 84 20.25 -6.81 24.96
CA TRP A 84 21.22 -6.53 23.90
C TRP A 84 20.55 -6.48 22.52
N ARG A 85 21.03 -5.59 21.66
CA ARG A 85 20.61 -5.47 20.26
C ARG A 85 21.81 -5.34 19.35
N ILE A 86 21.66 -5.85 18.13
CA ILE A 86 22.66 -5.69 17.07
C ILE A 86 22.21 -4.56 16.15
N HIS A 87 23.10 -3.61 15.91
CA HIS A 87 22.93 -2.51 14.99
C HIS A 87 23.98 -2.56 13.88
N LEU A 88 23.58 -2.13 12.69
CA LEU A 88 24.48 -1.87 11.57
C LEU A 88 24.68 -0.36 11.49
N THR A 89 25.93 0.08 11.45
CA THR A 89 26.28 1.49 11.26
C THR A 89 26.13 1.88 9.78
N THR A 90 26.23 3.17 9.48
CA THR A 90 26.27 3.68 8.10
C THR A 90 27.51 3.25 7.32
N GLU A 91 28.53 2.73 8.01
CA GLU A 91 29.78 2.22 7.43
C GLU A 91 29.80 0.69 7.36
N ASP A 92 28.63 0.05 7.45
CA ASP A 92 28.45 -1.41 7.43
C ASP A 92 29.13 -2.15 8.61
N GLU A 93 29.44 -1.46 9.70
CA GLU A 93 29.97 -2.08 10.91
C GLU A 93 28.86 -2.69 11.77
N ILE A 94 29.13 -3.86 12.34
CA ILE A 94 28.21 -4.53 13.27
C ILE A 94 28.55 -4.11 14.69
N VAL A 95 27.60 -3.45 15.36
CA VAL A 95 27.75 -2.98 16.74
C VAL A 95 26.72 -3.67 17.63
N VAL A 96 27.18 -4.22 18.75
CA VAL A 96 26.31 -4.81 19.77
C VAL A 96 26.10 -3.79 20.88
N VAL A 97 24.86 -3.37 21.08
CA VAL A 97 24.49 -2.29 21.99
C VAL A 97 23.64 -2.88 23.12
N SER A 98 23.98 -2.53 24.36
CA SER A 98 23.13 -2.86 25.50
C SER A 98 21.86 -2.02 25.46
N VAL A 99 20.71 -2.67 25.58
CA VAL A 99 19.41 -2.03 25.76
C VAL A 99 19.29 -1.69 27.24
N GLY A 100 20.05 -0.69 27.68
CA GLY A 100 20.04 -0.23 29.07
C GLY A 100 18.61 0.07 29.55
N HIS A 101 18.33 -0.27 30.81
CA HIS A 101 17.20 0.28 31.55
C HIS A 101 17.52 1.69 32.02
#